data_AF-A0A810MWR0-F1
#
_entry.id   AF-A0A810MWR0-F1
#
_cell.length_a   1.000
_cell.length_b   1.000
_cell.length_c   1.000
_cell.angle_alpha   90.00
_cell.angle_beta   90.00
_cell.angle_gamma   90.00
#
_symmetry.space_group_name_H-M   'P 1'
#
loop_
_entity.id
_entity.type
_entity.pdbx_description
1 polymer ?
#
loop_
_entity_poly.entity_id
_entity_poly.type
_entity_poly.pdbx_seq_one_letter_code
_entity_poly.pdbx_strand_id
1 'polypeptide(L)'
;MVQRALDNLAARLVIPVDLIAIHRADKDEAKRNPQYRSLRFGAFLQAYGPFEMFFNDLIGAHGGPSQGTPATVNRVRERIGQYLEVPDVTRRWRARVRSQPEPGRGGRWLWTTIQARQLDDYLRDAKAVRNRLAHGDDPQTAPNASGTLYSRIDGKTSITLMWVEGFVQATQDLATITALELTGDTTLIPDWPVPPRTAVSANPPPPPYGLTS
;
A
#
# COMPACT_ATOMS: atom_id res chain seq x y z
N MET A 1 -21.98 4.69 2.70
CA MET A 1 -20.79 5.36 3.28
C MET A 1 -19.50 4.61 2.95
N VAL A 2 -19.39 3.32 3.29
CA VAL A 2 -18.27 2.46 2.86
C VAL A 2 -18.05 2.53 1.34
N GLN A 3 -19.13 2.45 0.55
CA GLN A 3 -19.06 2.60 -0.90
C GLN A 3 -18.39 3.91 -1.33
N ARG A 4 -18.85 5.05 -0.80
CA ARG A 4 -18.26 6.36 -1.09
C ARG A 4 -16.77 6.42 -0.73
N ALA A 5 -16.35 5.79 0.37
CA ALA A 5 -14.94 5.73 0.76
C ALA A 5 -14.11 4.87 -0.22
N LEU A 6 -14.68 3.74 -0.70
CA LEU A 6 -14.05 2.91 -1.74
C LEU A 6 -13.92 3.67 -3.07
N ASP A 7 -15.00 4.31 -3.54
CA ASP A 7 -15.00 5.05 -4.80
C ASP A 7 -13.99 6.22 -4.75
N ASN A 8 -13.95 6.95 -3.63
CA ASN A 8 -12.99 8.01 -3.38
C ASN A 8 -11.55 7.49 -3.37
N LEU A 9 -11.31 6.32 -2.78
CA LEU A 9 -9.99 5.69 -2.78
C LEU A 9 -9.59 5.29 -4.20
N ALA A 10 -10.47 4.61 -4.94
CA ALA A 10 -10.22 4.18 -6.31
C ALA A 10 -9.88 5.36 -7.23
N ALA A 11 -10.68 6.44 -7.18
CA ALA A 11 -10.45 7.66 -7.96
C ALA A 11 -9.08 8.29 -7.64
N ARG A 12 -8.66 8.30 -6.37
CA ARG A 12 -7.39 8.89 -5.96
C ARG A 12 -6.18 8.01 -6.26
N LEU A 13 -6.35 6.69 -6.33
CA LEU A 13 -5.28 5.77 -6.71
C LEU A 13 -4.90 5.83 -8.20
N VAL A 14 -5.68 6.52 -9.05
CA VAL A 14 -5.32 6.74 -10.46
C VAL A 14 -3.99 7.48 -10.59
N ILE A 15 -3.80 8.57 -9.84
CA ILE A 15 -2.58 9.39 -9.89
C ILE A 15 -1.30 8.60 -9.58
N PRO A 16 -1.19 7.87 -8.44
CA PRO A 16 0.02 7.09 -8.16
C PRO A 16 0.23 5.96 -9.18
N VAL A 17 -0.84 5.41 -9.75
CA VAL A 17 -0.77 4.42 -10.83
C VAL A 17 -0.20 5.01 -12.12
N ASP A 18 -0.61 6.21 -12.50
CA ASP A 18 -0.08 6.93 -13.66
C ASP A 18 1.39 7.30 -13.48
N LEU A 19 1.79 7.74 -12.28
CA LEU A 19 3.20 8.01 -11.98
C LEU A 19 4.06 6.74 -12.09
N ILE A 20 3.53 5.57 -11.69
CA ILE A 20 4.19 4.29 -11.90
C ILE A 20 4.30 3.97 -13.39
N ALA A 21 3.25 4.22 -14.17
CA ALA A 21 3.22 3.99 -15.61
C ALA A 21 4.28 4.85 -16.34
N ILE A 22 4.33 6.14 -16.03
CA ILE A 22 5.31 7.10 -16.59
C ILE A 22 6.74 6.66 -16.28
N HIS A 23 7.02 6.30 -15.02
CA HIS A 23 8.35 5.80 -14.64
C HIS A 23 8.70 4.49 -15.38
N ARG A 24 7.72 3.64 -15.68
CA ARG A 24 7.94 2.36 -16.35
C ARG A 24 8.13 2.50 -17.87
N ALA A 25 7.47 3.48 -18.49
CA ALA A 25 7.57 3.76 -19.92
C ALA A 25 8.97 4.20 -20.33
N ASP A 26 9.67 4.95 -19.47
CA ASP A 26 11.03 5.43 -19.73
C ASP A 26 12.02 5.09 -18.62
N LYS A 27 12.48 3.83 -18.65
CA LYS A 27 13.47 3.33 -17.67
C LYS A 27 14.85 3.96 -17.84
N ASP A 28 15.19 4.43 -19.03
CA ASP A 28 16.50 5.00 -19.28
C ASP A 28 16.57 6.46 -18.86
N GLU A 29 15.47 7.20 -18.95
CA GLU A 29 15.31 8.49 -18.28
C GLU A 29 15.34 8.33 -16.75
N ALA A 30 14.70 7.28 -16.21
CA ALA A 30 14.82 6.94 -14.79
C ALA A 30 16.26 6.68 -14.32
N LYS A 31 17.16 6.22 -15.18
CA LYS A 31 18.58 6.05 -14.82
C LYS A 31 19.34 7.36 -14.85
N ARG A 32 19.08 8.21 -15.85
CA ARG A 32 19.86 9.41 -16.17
C ARG A 32 19.40 10.65 -15.41
N ASN A 33 18.11 10.74 -15.09
CA ASN A 33 17.49 11.94 -14.55
C ASN A 33 17.05 11.76 -13.07
N PRO A 34 17.67 12.49 -12.13
CA PRO A 34 17.29 12.45 -10.72
C PRO A 34 15.82 12.77 -10.43
N GLN A 35 15.20 13.67 -11.21
CA GLN A 35 13.79 14.03 -11.04
C GLN A 35 12.88 12.83 -11.30
N TYR A 36 13.19 12.06 -12.34
CA TYR A 36 12.48 10.84 -12.71
C TYR A 36 12.65 9.74 -11.64
N ARG A 37 13.82 9.65 -10.99
CA ARG A 37 14.03 8.74 -9.85
C ARG A 37 13.16 9.07 -8.64
N SER A 38 12.81 10.35 -8.45
CA SER A 38 11.98 10.80 -7.35
C SER A 38 10.48 10.53 -7.55
N LEU A 39 10.03 10.19 -8.76
CA LEU A 39 8.63 9.87 -9.05
C LEU A 39 8.07 8.75 -8.15
N ARG A 40 8.90 7.77 -7.77
CA ARG A 40 8.48 6.71 -6.84
C ARG A 40 8.11 7.23 -5.46
N PHE A 41 8.78 8.27 -4.97
CA PHE A 41 8.44 8.89 -3.69
C PHE A 41 7.11 9.65 -3.78
N GLY A 42 6.91 10.38 -4.88
CA GLY A 42 5.64 11.04 -5.18
C GLY A 42 4.48 10.06 -5.30
N ALA A 43 4.65 8.99 -6.09
CA ALA A 43 3.67 7.92 -6.23
C ALA A 43 3.35 7.25 -4.89
N PHE A 44 4.35 7.02 -4.04
CA PHE A 44 4.11 6.48 -2.71
C PHE A 44 3.28 7.42 -1.83
N LEU A 45 3.63 8.71 -1.76
CA LEU A 45 2.87 9.69 -0.96
C LEU A 45 1.43 9.82 -1.46
N GLN A 46 1.24 9.83 -2.79
CA GLN A 46 -0.08 9.88 -3.43
C GLN A 46 -0.89 8.59 -3.26
N ALA A 47 -0.27 7.46 -2.89
CA ALA A 47 -0.98 6.25 -2.49
C ALA A 47 -1.28 6.23 -0.98
N TYR A 48 -0.32 6.65 -0.15
CA TYR A 48 -0.42 6.61 1.32
C TYR A 48 -1.49 7.58 1.85
N GLY A 49 -1.57 8.79 1.31
CA GLY A 49 -2.57 9.78 1.73
C GLY A 49 -4.01 9.27 1.57
N PRO A 50 -4.41 8.81 0.37
CA PRO A 50 -5.73 8.21 0.16
C PRO A 50 -5.99 6.98 1.01
N PHE A 51 -4.99 6.12 1.23
CA PHE A 51 -5.09 4.96 2.13
C PHE A 51 -5.42 5.37 3.58
N GLU A 52 -4.72 6.36 4.14
CA GLU A 52 -5.02 6.87 5.48
C GLU A 52 -6.43 7.48 5.54
N MET A 53 -6.77 8.28 4.55
CA MET A 53 -8.04 8.99 4.53
C MET A 53 -9.24 8.05 4.28
N PHE A 54 -9.07 6.91 3.59
CA PHE A 54 -10.09 5.86 3.57
C PHE A 54 -10.52 5.46 4.99
N PHE A 55 -9.56 5.19 5.88
CA PHE A 55 -9.88 4.83 7.27
C PHE A 55 -10.40 6.02 8.07
N ASN A 56 -9.85 7.22 7.87
CA ASN A 56 -10.35 8.42 8.55
C ASN A 56 -11.80 8.74 8.15
N ASP A 57 -12.18 8.55 6.88
CA ASP A 57 -13.54 8.75 6.39
C ASP A 57 -14.51 7.74 7.04
N LEU A 58 -14.09 6.48 7.19
CA LEU A 58 -14.87 5.46 7.89
C LEU A 58 -15.01 5.78 9.38
N ILE A 59 -13.92 6.11 10.07
CA ILE A 59 -13.93 6.44 11.51
C ILE A 59 -14.77 7.70 11.76
N GLY A 60 -14.53 8.76 10.98
CA GLY A 60 -15.19 10.06 11.14
C GLY A 60 -16.69 9.98 10.93
N ALA A 61 -17.13 9.18 9.98
CA ALA A 61 -18.56 9.01 9.73
C ALA A 61 -19.28 8.15 10.80
N HIS A 62 -18.52 7.51 11.69
CA HIS A 62 -19.02 6.84 12.89
C HIS A 62 -18.75 7.67 14.18
N GLY A 63 -18.63 8.99 14.06
CA GLY A 63 -18.46 9.89 15.20
C GLY A 63 -17.05 9.93 15.80
N GLY A 64 -16.09 9.27 15.16
CA GLY A 64 -14.68 9.37 15.52
C GLY A 64 -13.99 10.63 14.98
N PRO A 65 -12.70 10.83 15.30
CA PRO A 65 -11.94 11.94 14.75
C PRO A 65 -11.79 11.78 13.23
N SER A 66 -12.09 12.85 12.49
CA SER A 66 -12.04 12.88 11.03
C SER A 66 -10.63 12.98 10.45
N GLN A 67 -9.59 13.12 11.28
CA GLN A 67 -8.20 13.24 10.86
C GLN A 67 -7.23 12.60 11.86
N GLY A 68 -6.03 12.25 11.38
CA GLY A 68 -4.88 11.96 12.23
C GLY A 68 -4.81 10.52 12.74
N THR A 69 -5.43 9.55 12.06
CA THR A 69 -5.21 8.13 12.34
C THR A 69 -4.17 7.58 11.36
N PRO A 70 -2.91 7.34 11.79
CA PRO A 70 -1.96 6.63 10.94
C PRO A 70 -2.49 5.23 10.65
N ALA A 71 -2.46 4.83 9.39
CA ALA A 71 -2.95 3.53 8.95
C ALA A 71 -1.96 2.40 9.28
N THR A 72 -1.76 2.14 10.58
CA THR A 72 -1.11 0.91 11.09
C THR A 72 -2.17 -0.09 11.53
N VAL A 73 -1.85 -1.39 11.53
CA VAL A 73 -2.80 -2.46 11.90
C VAL A 73 -3.42 -2.20 13.26
N ASN A 74 -2.59 -2.00 14.29
CA ASN A 74 -3.08 -1.80 15.66
C ASN A 74 -3.96 -0.55 15.79
N ARG A 75 -3.60 0.54 15.11
CA ARG A 75 -4.34 1.80 15.23
C ARG A 75 -5.68 1.72 14.50
N VAL A 76 -5.73 1.08 13.34
CA VAL A 76 -6.98 0.85 12.62
C VAL A 76 -7.87 -0.12 13.40
N ARG A 77 -7.32 -1.22 13.94
CA ARG A 77 -8.05 -2.15 14.82
C ARG A 77 -8.69 -1.43 16.00
N GLU A 78 -7.89 -0.66 16.75
CA GLU A 78 -8.34 0.09 17.93
C GLU A 78 -9.48 1.05 17.57
N ARG A 79 -9.31 1.86 16.52
CA ARG A 79 -10.29 2.87 16.13
C ARG A 79 -11.56 2.27 15.54
N ILE A 80 -11.44 1.25 14.68
CA ILE A 80 -12.62 0.59 14.11
C ILE A 80 -13.39 -0.14 15.22
N GLY A 81 -12.70 -0.85 16.12
CA GLY A 81 -13.35 -1.47 17.27
C GLY A 81 -14.06 -0.46 18.18
N GLN A 82 -13.46 0.72 18.38
CA GLN A 82 -14.03 1.78 19.20
C GLN A 82 -15.30 2.43 18.58
N TYR A 83 -15.31 2.65 17.27
CA TYR A 83 -16.34 3.50 16.64
C TYR A 83 -17.34 2.74 15.76
N LEU A 84 -16.94 1.60 15.18
CA LEU A 84 -17.79 0.85 14.24
C LEU A 84 -18.44 -0.38 14.90
N GLU A 85 -18.06 -0.73 16.14
CA GLU A 85 -18.57 -1.89 16.90
C GLU A 85 -18.47 -3.24 16.15
N VAL A 86 -17.67 -3.31 15.08
CA VAL A 86 -17.48 -4.52 14.28
C VAL A 86 -16.37 -5.38 14.88
N PRO A 87 -16.54 -6.72 14.98
CA PRO A 87 -15.49 -7.65 15.38
C PRO A 87 -14.20 -7.41 14.58
N ASP A 88 -13.03 -7.62 15.21
CA ASP A 88 -11.70 -7.27 14.70
C ASP A 88 -11.55 -7.36 13.16
N VAL A 89 -11.83 -6.24 12.48
CA VAL A 89 -11.82 -6.12 11.02
C VAL A 89 -10.45 -6.45 10.44
N THR A 90 -9.41 -6.30 11.25
CA THR A 90 -8.02 -6.54 10.85
C THR A 90 -7.63 -8.00 10.96
N ARG A 91 -8.46 -8.86 11.57
CA ARG A 91 -8.19 -10.29 11.75
C ARG A 91 -7.96 -11.00 10.42
N ARG A 92 -8.70 -10.61 9.38
CA ARG A 92 -8.62 -11.19 8.03
C ARG A 92 -7.72 -10.40 7.10
N TRP A 93 -7.06 -9.35 7.60
CA TRP A 93 -6.17 -8.54 6.78
C TRP A 93 -4.99 -9.36 6.28
N ARG A 94 -4.85 -9.32 4.97
CA ARG A 94 -3.76 -9.86 4.18
C ARG A 94 -3.58 -8.94 2.99
N ALA A 95 -2.34 -8.73 2.59
CA ALA A 95 -2.02 -7.83 1.50
C ALA A 95 -1.03 -8.51 0.57
N ARG A 96 -1.23 -8.33 -0.73
CA ARG A 96 -0.25 -8.72 -1.74
C ARG A 96 0.68 -7.56 -1.96
N VAL A 97 1.97 -7.84 -1.80
CA VAL A 97 3.05 -6.87 -1.92
C VAL A 97 4.14 -7.41 -2.82
N ARG A 98 5.01 -6.52 -3.30
CA ARG A 98 6.28 -6.91 -3.91
C ARG A 98 7.36 -6.86 -2.84
N SER A 99 7.96 -8.00 -2.53
CA SER A 99 9.13 -8.06 -1.66
C SER A 99 10.41 -7.96 -2.47
N GLN A 100 11.46 -7.46 -1.83
CA GLN A 100 12.79 -7.52 -2.42
C GLN A 100 13.18 -8.97 -2.76
N PRO A 101 14.01 -9.18 -3.80
CA PRO A 101 14.43 -10.52 -4.18
C PRO A 101 15.21 -11.22 -3.06
N GLU A 102 14.95 -12.50 -2.85
CA GLU A 102 15.82 -13.33 -2.01
C GLU A 102 17.22 -13.42 -2.64
N PRO A 103 18.31 -13.29 -1.84
CA PRO A 103 19.65 -13.57 -2.31
C PRO A 103 19.72 -14.95 -2.98
N GLY A 104 20.24 -15.02 -4.20
CA GLY A 104 20.39 -16.28 -4.96
C GLY A 104 19.19 -16.71 -5.83
N ARG A 105 18.00 -16.08 -5.72
CA ARG A 105 16.82 -16.40 -6.56
C ARG A 105 16.63 -15.47 -7.77
N GLY A 106 17.70 -15.19 -8.51
CA GLY A 106 17.62 -14.53 -9.82
C GLY A 106 17.12 -13.06 -9.81
N GLY A 107 17.16 -12.38 -8.67
CA GLY A 107 16.99 -10.91 -8.59
C GLY A 107 15.59 -10.37 -8.94
N ARG A 108 14.56 -11.23 -8.97
CA ARG A 108 13.19 -10.82 -9.33
C ARG A 108 12.38 -10.38 -8.11
N TRP A 109 11.70 -9.24 -8.22
CA TRP A 109 10.70 -8.79 -7.26
C TRP A 109 9.43 -9.59 -7.46
N LEU A 110 9.12 -10.55 -6.60
CA LEU A 110 7.96 -11.42 -6.74
C LEU A 110 6.77 -10.87 -5.93
N TRP A 111 5.56 -11.22 -6.38
CA TRP A 111 4.38 -11.03 -5.55
C TRP A 111 4.40 -12.02 -4.39
N THR A 112 4.11 -11.53 -3.19
CA THR A 112 3.93 -12.33 -2.00
C THR A 112 2.73 -11.83 -1.21
N THR A 113 2.09 -12.71 -0.45
CA THR A 113 1.00 -12.36 0.44
C THR A 113 1.55 -12.26 1.87
N ILE A 114 1.42 -11.08 2.48
CA ILE A 114 1.81 -10.84 3.87
C ILE A 114 0.56 -10.71 4.75
N GLN A 115 0.65 -11.17 6.00
CA GLN A 115 -0.44 -11.14 6.98
C GLN A 115 0.13 -11.05 8.40
N ALA A 116 -0.76 -10.84 9.38
CA ALA A 116 -0.41 -10.80 10.80
C ALA A 116 0.79 -9.87 11.10
N ARG A 117 1.83 -10.37 11.79
CA ARG A 117 3.00 -9.59 12.20
C ARG A 117 3.72 -8.94 11.01
N GLN A 118 3.91 -9.68 9.91
CA GLN A 118 4.63 -9.14 8.75
C GLN A 118 3.86 -7.98 8.09
N LEU A 119 2.52 -8.04 8.10
CA LEU A 119 1.69 -6.93 7.62
C LEU A 119 1.76 -5.72 8.54
N ASP A 120 1.77 -5.93 9.86
CA ASP A 120 1.94 -4.85 10.84
C ASP A 120 3.30 -4.15 10.68
N ASP A 121 4.37 -4.94 10.54
CA ASP A 121 5.71 -4.43 10.25
C ASP A 121 5.76 -3.68 8.91
N TYR A 122 5.06 -4.17 7.87
CA TYR A 122 4.98 -3.50 6.56
C TYR A 122 4.30 -2.12 6.63
N LEU A 123 3.17 -2.01 7.31
CA LEU A 123 2.46 -0.73 7.47
C LEU A 123 3.24 0.24 8.37
N ARG A 124 4.00 -0.26 9.36
CA ARG A 124 4.94 0.56 10.15
C ARG A 124 6.10 1.08 9.33
N ASP A 125 6.72 0.23 8.51
CA ASP A 125 7.79 0.64 7.59
C ASP A 125 7.27 1.71 6.61
N ALA A 126 6.09 1.50 6.02
CA ALA A 126 5.45 2.47 5.12
C ALA A 126 5.16 3.81 5.82
N LYS A 127 4.63 3.79 7.05
CA LYS A 127 4.44 5.00 7.85
C LYS A 127 5.77 5.73 8.10
N ALA A 128 6.81 4.99 8.46
CA ALA A 128 8.14 5.53 8.75
C ALA A 128 8.78 6.18 7.52
N VAL A 129 8.57 5.58 6.34
CA VAL A 129 8.90 6.16 5.04
C VAL A 129 8.13 7.44 4.80
N ARG A 130 6.79 7.43 4.95
CA ARG A 130 5.93 8.59 4.72
C ARG A 130 6.36 9.77 5.59
N ASN A 131 6.63 9.53 6.87
CA ASN A 131 7.05 10.59 7.78
C ASN A 131 8.38 11.22 7.35
N ARG A 132 9.37 10.42 6.96
CA ARG A 132 10.66 10.95 6.47
C ARG A 132 10.46 11.82 5.24
N LEU A 133 9.72 11.32 4.25
CA LEU A 133 9.43 12.06 3.03
C LEU A 133 8.66 13.36 3.29
N ALA A 134 7.68 13.34 4.21
CA ALA A 134 6.87 14.51 4.55
C ALA A 134 7.66 15.60 5.32
N HIS A 135 8.72 15.22 6.03
CA HIS A 135 9.54 16.14 6.83
C HIS A 135 10.88 16.51 6.18
N GLY A 136 11.17 15.99 4.98
CA GLY A 136 12.42 16.28 4.26
C GLY A 136 13.63 15.46 4.73
N ASP A 137 13.43 14.42 5.53
CA ASP A 137 14.48 13.51 5.98
C ASP A 137 14.89 12.50 4.88
N ASP A 138 16.04 11.84 5.04
CA ASP A 138 16.51 10.79 4.14
C ASP A 138 15.60 9.53 4.22
N PRO A 139 14.78 9.21 3.20
CA PRO A 139 13.90 8.05 3.20
C PRO A 139 14.67 6.72 3.23
N GLN A 140 15.97 6.71 2.93
CA GLN A 140 16.82 5.52 2.96
C GLN A 140 17.17 5.07 4.38
N THR A 141 16.85 5.89 5.38
CA THR A 141 17.03 5.56 6.80
C THR A 141 15.77 4.95 7.41
N ALA A 142 14.75 4.65 6.60
CA ALA A 142 13.54 3.99 7.05
C ALA A 142 13.85 2.56 7.54
N PRO A 143 13.17 2.10 8.61
CA PRO A 143 13.25 0.70 9.03
C PRO A 143 12.73 -0.22 7.91
N ASN A 144 13.19 -1.47 7.94
CA ASN A 144 12.74 -2.52 7.02
C ASN A 144 12.41 -3.79 7.81
N ALA A 145 11.63 -3.65 8.88
CA ALA A 145 11.24 -4.77 9.74
C ALA A 145 10.44 -5.83 8.96
N SER A 146 9.67 -5.38 7.97
CA SER A 146 8.91 -6.26 7.06
C SER A 146 9.79 -7.05 6.08
N GLY A 147 11.04 -6.62 5.90
CA GLY A 147 11.96 -7.17 4.91
C GLY A 147 11.56 -6.89 3.45
N THR A 148 10.59 -6.01 3.21
CA THR A 148 10.03 -5.77 1.86
C THR A 148 10.75 -4.66 1.08
N LEU A 149 11.32 -3.66 1.76
CA LEU A 149 12.11 -2.61 1.11
C LEU A 149 13.41 -3.20 0.56
N TYR A 150 14.01 -2.54 -0.42
CA TYR A 150 15.29 -2.96 -0.98
C TYR A 150 16.41 -2.68 0.01
N SER A 151 17.07 -3.73 0.48
CA SER A 151 18.30 -3.64 1.26
C SER A 151 19.46 -3.27 0.35
N ARG A 152 20.12 -2.15 0.65
CA ARG A 152 21.30 -1.67 -0.06
C ARG A 152 22.57 -2.23 0.59
N ILE A 153 23.66 -2.26 -0.18
CA ILE A 153 24.97 -2.74 0.29
C ILE A 153 25.55 -1.86 1.41
N ASP A 154 25.21 -0.56 1.42
CA ASP A 154 25.63 0.41 2.44
C ASP A 154 24.84 0.30 3.76
N GLY A 155 24.04 -0.75 3.93
CA GLY A 155 23.22 -0.98 5.12
C GLY A 155 21.95 -0.12 5.17
N LYS A 156 21.73 0.76 4.20
CA LYS A 156 20.49 1.55 4.07
C LYS A 156 19.39 0.79 3.35
N THR A 157 18.20 1.38 3.31
CA THR A 157 17.04 0.83 2.59
C THR A 157 16.70 1.71 1.39
N SER A 158 15.91 1.19 0.45
CA SER A 158 15.40 1.98 -0.65
C SER A 158 13.99 1.58 -1.02
N ILE A 159 13.19 2.61 -1.28
CA ILE A 159 11.88 2.47 -1.92
C ILE A 159 12.13 2.31 -3.41
N THR A 160 11.75 1.17 -3.95
CA THR A 160 11.79 0.89 -5.39
C THR A 160 10.41 1.11 -6.00
N LEU A 161 10.34 1.31 -7.31
CA LEU A 161 9.05 1.38 -8.01
C LEU A 161 8.19 0.13 -7.77
N MET A 162 8.82 -1.05 -7.69
CA MET A 162 8.13 -2.32 -7.42
C MET A 162 7.53 -2.33 -6.02
N TRP A 163 8.24 -1.81 -5.01
CA TRP A 163 7.70 -1.70 -3.66
C TRP A 163 6.50 -0.75 -3.60
N VAL A 164 6.54 0.37 -4.34
CA VAL A 164 5.41 1.31 -4.44
C VAL A 164 4.20 0.68 -5.15
N GLU A 165 4.41 -0.06 -6.23
CA GLU A 165 3.35 -0.88 -6.85
C GLU A 165 2.76 -1.88 -5.86
N GLY A 166 3.61 -2.52 -5.04
CA GLY A 166 3.18 -3.38 -3.95
C GLY A 166 2.33 -2.65 -2.91
N PHE A 167 2.66 -1.40 -2.58
CA PHE A 167 1.91 -0.59 -1.62
C PHE A 167 0.54 -0.16 -2.16
N VAL A 168 0.47 0.21 -3.44
CA VAL A 168 -0.82 0.45 -4.13
C VAL A 168 -1.69 -0.81 -4.08
N GLN A 169 -1.12 -1.99 -4.36
CA GLN A 169 -1.86 -3.24 -4.28
C GLN A 169 -2.33 -3.57 -2.86
N ALA A 170 -1.48 -3.37 -1.86
CA ALA A 170 -1.85 -3.54 -0.46
C ALA A 170 -2.99 -2.61 -0.04
N THR A 171 -2.97 -1.36 -0.49
CA THR A 171 -4.04 -0.38 -0.24
C THR A 171 -5.39 -0.91 -0.74
N GLN A 172 -5.43 -1.43 -1.97
CA GLN A 172 -6.63 -2.02 -2.57
C GLN A 172 -7.11 -3.25 -1.81
N ASP A 173 -6.18 -4.15 -1.44
CA ASP A 173 -6.48 -5.39 -0.73
C ASP A 173 -7.09 -5.10 0.65
N LEU A 174 -6.46 -4.21 1.42
CA LEU A 174 -6.91 -3.87 2.77
C LEU A 174 -8.22 -3.08 2.77
N ALA A 175 -8.42 -2.16 1.81
CA ALA A 175 -9.69 -1.44 1.68
C ALA A 175 -10.82 -2.38 1.30
N THR A 176 -10.58 -3.31 0.37
CA THR A 176 -11.57 -4.30 -0.04
C THR A 176 -11.94 -5.25 1.10
N ILE A 177 -10.96 -5.82 1.80
CA ILE A 177 -11.21 -6.70 2.95
C ILE A 177 -11.99 -5.93 4.02
N THR A 178 -11.59 -4.70 4.33
CA THR A 178 -12.30 -3.86 5.31
C THR A 178 -13.75 -3.64 4.88
N ALA A 179 -14.01 -3.31 3.61
CA ALA A 179 -15.36 -3.09 3.13
C ALA A 179 -16.22 -4.37 3.21
N LEU A 180 -15.69 -5.51 2.78
CA LEU A 180 -16.39 -6.80 2.86
C LEU A 180 -16.73 -7.17 4.31
N GLU A 181 -15.82 -6.93 5.26
CA GLU A 181 -16.09 -7.20 6.68
C GLU A 181 -17.13 -6.23 7.27
N LEU A 182 -17.25 -5.00 6.75
CA LEU A 182 -18.22 -4.01 7.21
C LEU A 182 -19.60 -4.14 6.57
N THR A 183 -19.69 -4.52 5.29
CA THR A 183 -20.95 -4.51 4.52
C THR A 183 -21.33 -5.86 3.91
N GLY A 184 -20.54 -6.91 4.11
CA GLY A 184 -20.80 -8.26 3.61
C GLY A 184 -20.66 -8.40 2.08
N ASP A 185 -21.18 -9.50 1.54
CA ASP A 185 -20.98 -9.88 0.13
C ASP A 185 -21.72 -8.98 -0.89
N THR A 186 -22.58 -8.07 -0.41
CA THR A 186 -23.27 -7.08 -1.26
C THR A 186 -22.41 -5.86 -1.58
N THR A 187 -21.18 -5.80 -1.06
CA THR A 187 -20.24 -4.69 -1.29
C THR A 187 -19.87 -4.60 -2.76
N LEU A 188 -20.09 -3.44 -3.39
CA LEU A 188 -19.66 -3.18 -4.76
C LEU A 188 -18.18 -2.75 -4.74
N ILE A 189 -17.29 -3.70 -5.04
CA ILE A 189 -15.85 -3.42 -5.13
C ILE A 189 -15.59 -2.62 -6.41
N PRO A 190 -14.98 -1.42 -6.33
CA PRO A 190 -14.70 -0.64 -7.52
C PRO A 190 -13.65 -1.33 -8.38
N ASP A 191 -13.63 -0.99 -9.67
CA ASP A 191 -12.53 -1.33 -10.55
C ASP A 191 -11.27 -0.61 -10.09
N TRP A 192 -10.40 -1.34 -9.41
CA TRP A 192 -9.16 -0.78 -8.89
C TRP A 192 -8.23 -0.36 -10.04
N PRO A 193 -7.61 0.83 -10.00
CA PRO A 193 -6.63 1.21 -10.99
C PRO A 193 -5.38 0.33 -10.84
N VAL A 194 -4.85 -0.15 -11.96
CA VAL A 194 -3.69 -1.03 -12.00
C VAL A 194 -2.67 -0.46 -12.99
N PRO A 195 -1.38 -0.33 -12.62
CA PRO A 195 -0.39 0.20 -13.56
C PRO A 195 -0.16 -0.77 -14.71
N PRO A 196 0.15 -0.27 -15.93
CA PRO A 196 0.47 -1.12 -17.07
C PRO A 196 1.60 -2.08 -16.73
N ARG A 197 1.36 -3.39 -16.79
CA ARG A 197 2.35 -4.42 -16.40
C ARG A 197 3.19 -4.82 -17.60
N THR A 198 4.52 -4.76 -17.46
CA THR A 198 5.47 -5.19 -18.50
C THR A 198 6.58 -6.08 -17.94
N ALA A 199 7.04 -7.06 -18.73
CA ALA A 199 8.16 -7.95 -18.42
C ALA A 199 8.06 -8.60 -17.01
N VAL A 200 9.01 -8.34 -16.10
CA VAL A 200 9.06 -8.93 -14.74
C VAL A 200 7.85 -8.54 -13.87
N SER A 201 7.12 -7.49 -14.26
CA SER A 201 5.87 -7.08 -13.62
C SER A 201 4.60 -7.67 -14.24
N ALA A 202 4.72 -8.40 -15.37
CA ALA A 202 3.59 -8.92 -16.16
C ALA A 202 2.67 -9.86 -15.39
N ASN A 203 3.23 -10.67 -14.49
CA ASN A 203 2.43 -11.62 -13.73
C ASN A 203 1.48 -10.85 -12.82
N PRO A 204 0.16 -11.12 -12.95
CA PRO A 204 -0.79 -10.54 -12.01
C PRO A 204 -0.44 -11.00 -10.60
N PRO A 205 -0.70 -10.16 -9.59
CA PRO A 205 -0.67 -10.63 -8.22
C PRO A 205 -1.63 -11.81 -8.12
N PRO A 206 -1.27 -12.87 -7.35
CA PRO A 206 -2.16 -14.00 -7.12
C PRO A 206 -3.52 -13.46 -6.65
N PRO A 207 -4.67 -14.08 -6.98
CA PRO A 207 -5.97 -13.52 -6.65
C PRO A 207 -6.02 -13.05 -5.18
N PRO A 208 -6.37 -11.78 -4.90
CA PRO A 208 -6.79 -11.38 -3.57
C PRO A 208 -8.20 -11.92 -3.35
N TYR A 209 -8.71 -11.78 -2.14
CA TYR A 209 -9.99 -12.37 -1.74
C TYR A 209 -9.76 -13.89 -1.64
N GLY A 210 -9.92 -14.57 -0.51
CA GLY A 210 -11.25 -14.80 0.05
C GLY A 210 -12.15 -15.65 -0.85
N LEU A 211 -11.89 -15.67 -2.16
CA LEU A 211 -12.58 -16.34 -3.24
C LEU A 211 -11.67 -17.43 -3.82
N THR A 212 -11.05 -18.20 -2.94
CA THR A 212 -10.80 -19.60 -3.27
C THR A 212 -11.84 -20.35 -2.46
N SER A 213 -12.77 -20.97 -3.19
CA SER A 213 -13.72 -22.00 -2.72
C SER A 213 -13.27 -22.74 -1.47
#